data_AF-A0A9X0AGV8-F1
#
_entry.id   AF-A0A9X0AGV8-F1
#
_cell.length_a   1.000
_cell.length_b   1.000
_cell.length_c   1.000
_cell.angle_alpha   90.00
_cell.angle_beta   90.00
_cell.angle_gamma   90.00
#
_symmetry.space_group_name_H-M   'P 1'
#
loop_
_entity.id
_entity.type
_entity.pdbx_description
1 polymer ?
#
loop_
_entity_poly.entity_id
_entity_poly.type
_entity_poly.pdbx_seq_one_letter_code
_entity_poly.pdbx_strand_id
1 'polypeptide(L)'
;MFKALVSKHEEDKSLLEEDSSVSGSLTPPSPLSDAEEKGNEIRLRRTDNEMPIPLVSSSSSSESKKVHFTSAEALTAHAISTDLSKHPSLDPKSQDEIITKYRELDKKLEAEGLYQCPYSSYAIDVLRYTILFTLFWKFLHNSHYALSGLFLGLFWHQLVFTAHDAGHMGMTHSFQIDTCIGIFIADFLGGLSLGWWKRNHNVHHIVTNSPEHDPDIEHMPFFAISHRFFSSLYSSYYDREMKFDAASQFFSGISSASIIPFFCSEDSICTY
;
A
#
# COMPACT_ATOMS: atom_id res chain seq x y z
N MET A 1 18.20 25.32 37.17
CA MET A 1 18.94 26.36 37.93
C MET A 1 20.43 26.12 37.76
N PHE A 2 21.05 26.68 36.71
CA PHE A 2 22.36 27.35 36.71
C PHE A 2 22.75 27.68 35.27
N LYS A 3 22.80 28.99 34.98
CA LYS A 3 23.37 29.63 33.78
C LYS A 3 24.87 29.78 34.02
N ALA A 4 25.68 29.62 32.98
CA ALA A 4 26.99 30.27 32.89
C ALA A 4 27.12 30.91 31.51
N LEU A 5 27.34 32.23 31.55
CA LEU A 5 27.53 33.17 30.45
C LEU A 5 29.03 33.39 30.23
N VAL A 6 29.47 33.51 28.98
CA VAL A 6 30.59 34.38 28.53
C VAL A 6 30.24 34.77 27.07
N SER A 7 29.60 35.92 26.82
CA SER A 7 30.17 37.25 26.51
C SER A 7 31.01 37.28 25.22
N LYS A 8 30.45 37.67 24.06
CA LYS A 8 30.21 39.02 23.49
C LYS A 8 31.45 39.66 22.85
N HIS A 9 31.40 39.87 21.54
CA HIS A 9 31.99 41.03 20.89
C HIS A 9 30.92 41.68 20.01
N GLU A 10 30.57 42.91 20.36
CA GLU A 10 29.76 43.86 19.61
C GLU A 10 30.63 44.64 18.62
N GLU A 11 30.05 45.05 17.51
CA GLU A 11 29.91 46.43 17.00
C GLU A 11 29.35 46.33 15.56
N ASP A 12 28.09 46.61 15.23
CA ASP A 12 27.18 47.74 15.46
C ASP A 12 27.11 48.71 14.25
N LYS A 13 25.89 49.23 14.06
CA LYS A 13 25.35 50.23 13.11
C LYS A 13 24.50 49.68 11.95
N SER A 14 23.28 50.16 11.71
CA SER A 14 22.37 51.04 12.46
C SER A 14 21.08 51.18 11.65
N LEU A 15 19.93 51.06 12.33
CA LEU A 15 18.69 51.85 12.18
C LEU A 15 17.93 51.80 10.85
N LEU A 16 16.68 51.30 10.93
CA LEU A 16 15.46 52.12 10.88
C LEU A 16 14.27 51.34 11.48
N GLU A 17 13.47 52.05 12.28
CA GLU A 17 12.33 51.57 13.08
C GLU A 17 11.01 51.44 12.28
N GLU A 18 10.13 50.62 12.86
CA GLU A 18 8.64 50.62 12.83
C GLU A 18 7.90 50.68 11.48
N ASP A 19 7.10 49.64 11.17
CA ASP A 19 5.70 49.67 11.59
C ASP A 19 4.97 48.30 11.47
N SER A 20 3.93 48.19 12.26
CA SER A 20 3.03 47.05 12.50
C SER A 20 2.14 46.62 11.31
N SER A 21 1.88 45.31 11.16
CA SER A 21 0.53 44.72 10.93
C SER A 21 0.56 43.23 10.53
N VAL A 22 -0.41 42.51 11.09
CA VAL A 22 -0.74 41.09 10.91
C VAL A 22 -1.41 40.83 9.55
N SER A 23 -1.05 39.75 8.83
CA SER A 23 -1.99 38.78 8.23
C SER A 23 -1.31 37.81 7.24
N GLY A 24 -1.51 36.50 7.48
CA GLY A 24 -1.84 35.49 6.47
C GLY A 24 -0.82 35.13 5.38
N SER A 25 0.08 34.19 5.67
CA SER A 25 0.83 33.43 4.66
C SER A 25 -0.10 32.42 3.96
N LEU A 26 -0.49 32.71 2.72
CA LEU A 26 -1.18 31.78 1.83
C LEU A 26 -0.16 30.89 1.10
N THR A 27 -0.20 29.59 1.37
CA THR A 27 0.51 28.55 0.61
C THR A 27 -0.26 28.27 -0.68
N PRO A 28 0.39 28.15 -1.86
CA PRO A 28 -0.31 27.94 -3.14
C PRO A 28 -0.76 26.47 -3.32
N PRO A 29 -1.84 26.20 -4.07
CA PRO A 29 -2.27 24.84 -4.39
C PRO A 29 -1.40 24.18 -5.46
N SER A 30 -1.20 22.87 -5.34
CA SER A 30 -0.48 22.00 -6.29
C SER A 30 -1.11 21.96 -7.69
N PRO A 31 -0.34 21.74 -8.77
CA PRO A 31 -0.78 22.01 -10.13
C PRO A 31 -1.64 20.88 -10.71
N LEU A 32 -2.78 21.28 -11.26
CA LEU A 32 -3.60 20.53 -12.22
C LEU A 32 -2.82 20.39 -13.54
N SER A 33 -2.78 19.19 -14.10
CA SER A 33 -2.16 18.92 -15.40
C SER A 33 -3.06 19.37 -16.56
N ASP A 34 -3.01 20.65 -16.91
CA ASP A 34 -3.44 21.14 -18.21
C ASP A 34 -2.22 21.75 -18.92
N ALA A 35 -1.67 21.02 -19.88
CA ALA A 35 -0.64 21.53 -20.79
C ALA A 35 -1.15 21.41 -22.22
N GLU A 36 -1.65 22.53 -22.75
CA GLU A 36 -1.61 22.81 -24.19
C GLU A 36 -0.14 22.92 -24.61
N GLU A 37 0.33 22.05 -25.52
CA GLU A 37 1.64 22.20 -26.15
C GLU A 37 1.49 22.35 -27.67
N LYS A 38 1.84 23.55 -28.14
CA LYS A 38 2.08 23.85 -29.55
C LYS A 38 3.41 23.24 -29.99
N GLY A 39 3.32 22.35 -30.99
CA GLY A 39 4.30 21.99 -32.02
C GLY A 39 5.80 22.16 -31.78
N ASN A 40 6.53 21.03 -31.87
CA ASN A 40 7.60 20.88 -32.84
C ASN A 40 7.93 19.39 -33.11
N GLU A 41 8.16 19.09 -34.38
CA GLU A 41 8.38 17.77 -34.99
C GLU A 41 9.68 17.08 -34.50
N ILE A 42 9.63 15.79 -34.13
CA ILE A 42 10.67 14.79 -34.42
C ILE A 42 10.06 13.38 -34.61
N ARG A 43 9.98 12.97 -35.89
CA ARG A 43 10.25 11.62 -36.48
C ARG A 43 9.58 10.37 -35.89
N LEU A 44 8.35 10.08 -36.36
CA LEU A 44 7.69 8.78 -36.23
C LEU A 44 8.28 7.72 -37.18
N ARG A 45 8.63 6.55 -36.62
CA ARG A 45 8.94 5.32 -37.37
C ARG A 45 7.63 4.61 -37.70
N ARG A 46 7.27 4.63 -38.97
CA ARG A 46 6.12 3.96 -39.60
C ARG A 46 6.25 2.43 -39.50
N THR A 47 5.26 1.79 -38.89
CA THR A 47 4.89 0.39 -39.13
C THR A 47 3.39 0.37 -39.35
N ASP A 48 3.01 0.22 -40.61
CA ASP A 48 1.64 0.07 -41.07
C ASP A 48 1.12 -1.31 -40.58
N ASN A 49 0.04 -1.31 -39.80
CA ASN A 49 -0.85 -2.45 -39.66
C ASN A 49 -2.26 -1.89 -39.42
N GLU A 50 -3.08 -1.91 -40.47
CA GLU A 50 -4.49 -1.52 -40.44
C GLU A 50 -5.27 -2.44 -39.49
N MET A 51 -5.99 -1.84 -38.54
CA MET A 51 -7.02 -2.47 -37.71
C MET A 51 -8.35 -1.75 -38.02
N PRO A 52 -9.45 -2.44 -38.36
CA PRO A 52 -10.70 -1.77 -38.66
C PRO A 52 -11.40 -1.28 -37.39
N ILE A 53 -11.84 -0.03 -37.44
CA ILE A 53 -12.72 0.63 -36.46
C ILE A 53 -14.12 -0.02 -36.54
N PRO A 54 -14.75 -0.49 -35.45
CA PRO A 54 -16.15 -0.88 -35.50
C PRO A 54 -17.03 0.37 -35.39
N LEU A 55 -17.65 0.74 -36.50
CA LEU A 55 -18.68 1.76 -36.59
C LEU A 55 -19.98 1.23 -35.94
N VAL A 56 -20.36 1.83 -34.82
CA VAL A 56 -21.67 1.65 -34.17
C VAL A 56 -22.79 1.99 -35.16
N SER A 57 -23.53 0.96 -35.56
CA SER A 57 -24.76 1.09 -36.35
C SER A 57 -25.91 0.52 -35.52
N SER A 58 -26.77 1.40 -35.02
CA SER A 58 -28.02 1.04 -34.37
C SER A 58 -29.08 0.67 -35.40
N SER A 59 -29.60 -0.56 -35.36
CA SER A 59 -31.03 -0.86 -35.18
C SER A 59 -31.42 -2.28 -35.60
N SER A 60 -32.31 -2.85 -34.76
CA SER A 60 -33.18 -4.02 -34.95
C SER A 60 -32.56 -5.38 -35.29
N SER A 61 -32.53 -6.29 -34.32
CA SER A 61 -33.61 -7.27 -34.13
C SER A 61 -33.25 -8.21 -32.98
N SER A 62 -34.26 -8.54 -32.19
CA SER A 62 -34.24 -9.46 -31.06
C SER A 62 -33.53 -10.78 -31.35
N GLU A 63 -32.36 -10.95 -30.75
CA GLU A 63 -31.87 -12.28 -30.37
C GLU A 63 -31.00 -12.11 -29.13
N SER A 64 -31.57 -12.47 -27.99
CA SER A 64 -30.87 -12.54 -26.72
C SER A 64 -29.76 -13.58 -26.86
N LYS A 65 -28.54 -13.12 -27.19
CA LYS A 65 -27.33 -13.93 -26.99
C LYS A 65 -27.30 -14.27 -25.51
N LYS A 66 -27.66 -15.51 -25.17
CA LYS A 66 -27.37 -16.09 -23.85
C LYS A 66 -25.86 -16.02 -23.67
N VAL A 67 -25.39 -14.95 -23.02
CA VAL A 67 -24.05 -14.89 -22.46
C VAL A 67 -24.02 -16.02 -21.45
N HIS A 68 -23.26 -17.07 -21.77
CA HIS A 68 -23.07 -18.19 -20.87
C HIS A 68 -22.12 -17.70 -19.78
N PHE A 69 -22.64 -16.98 -18.79
CA PHE A 69 -21.85 -16.52 -17.66
C PHE A 69 -21.19 -17.74 -17.04
N THR A 70 -19.86 -17.73 -17.00
CA THR A 70 -19.13 -18.69 -16.16
C THR A 70 -19.58 -18.48 -14.71
N SER A 71 -19.58 -19.54 -13.91
CA SER A 71 -19.97 -19.43 -12.50
C SER A 71 -19.19 -18.32 -11.77
N ALA A 72 -17.93 -18.11 -12.14
CA ALA A 72 -17.08 -17.05 -11.60
C ALA A 72 -17.56 -15.64 -11.98
N GLU A 73 -17.89 -15.38 -13.25
CA GLU A 73 -18.40 -14.06 -13.66
C GLU A 73 -19.73 -13.72 -12.98
N ALA A 74 -20.59 -14.71 -12.77
CA ALA A 74 -21.84 -14.53 -12.03
C ALA A 74 -21.58 -14.15 -10.56
N LEU A 75 -20.60 -14.79 -9.91
CA LEU A 75 -20.18 -14.43 -8.55
C LEU A 75 -19.61 -13.00 -8.49
N THR A 76 -18.78 -12.61 -9.47
CA THR A 76 -18.27 -11.22 -9.55
C THR A 76 -19.41 -10.22 -9.69
N ALA A 77 -20.36 -10.47 -10.59
CA ALA A 77 -21.47 -9.56 -10.83
C ALA A 77 -22.36 -9.43 -9.57
N HIS A 78 -22.60 -10.53 -8.87
CA HIS A 78 -23.34 -10.53 -7.61
C HIS A 78 -22.62 -9.72 -6.53
N ALA A 79 -21.30 -9.95 -6.35
CA ALA A 79 -20.46 -9.19 -5.42
C ALA A 79 -20.53 -7.68 -5.68
N ILE A 80 -20.30 -7.26 -6.93
CA ILE A 80 -20.38 -5.85 -7.33
C ILE A 80 -21.77 -5.27 -7.03
N SER A 81 -22.84 -6.00 -7.34
CA SER A 81 -24.20 -5.52 -7.09
C SER A 81 -24.50 -5.36 -5.59
N THR A 82 -23.95 -6.25 -4.76
CA THR A 82 -24.08 -6.19 -3.31
C THR A 82 -23.32 -4.98 -2.75
N ASP A 83 -22.09 -4.74 -3.20
CA ASP A 83 -21.28 -3.59 -2.79
C ASP A 83 -21.94 -2.27 -3.17
N LEU A 84 -22.44 -2.16 -4.40
CA LEU A 84 -23.17 -0.97 -4.86
C LEU A 84 -24.45 -0.71 -4.06
N SER A 85 -25.05 -1.74 -3.47
CA SER A 85 -26.21 -1.59 -2.59
C SER A 85 -25.84 -1.18 -1.16
N LYS A 86 -24.64 -1.54 -0.70
CA LYS A 86 -24.17 -1.36 0.68
C LYS A 86 -23.43 -0.03 0.86
N HIS A 87 -22.70 0.41 -0.15
CA HIS A 87 -21.83 1.58 -0.08
C HIS A 87 -22.46 2.82 -0.74
N PRO A 88 -22.01 4.03 -0.38
CA PRO A 88 -22.47 5.26 -1.01
C PRO A 88 -22.27 5.23 -2.53
N SER A 89 -23.11 5.97 -3.25
CA SER A 89 -23.01 6.06 -4.71
C SER A 89 -21.70 6.72 -5.16
N LEU A 90 -21.27 6.33 -6.36
CA LEU A 90 -20.05 6.84 -7.00
C LEU A 90 -20.28 8.19 -7.72
N ASP A 91 -21.38 8.90 -7.42
CA ASP A 91 -21.65 10.20 -8.01
C ASP A 91 -20.72 11.28 -7.44
N PRO A 92 -20.37 12.31 -8.23
CA PRO A 92 -19.42 13.33 -7.80
C PRO A 92 -19.77 14.00 -6.47
N LYS A 93 -21.08 14.22 -6.20
CA LYS A 93 -21.53 14.90 -4.98
C LYS A 93 -21.29 14.03 -3.74
N SER A 94 -21.60 12.74 -3.81
CA SER A 94 -21.31 11.79 -2.72
C SER A 94 -19.81 11.65 -2.48
N GLN A 95 -19.00 11.63 -3.53
CA GLN A 95 -17.54 11.58 -3.41
C GLN A 95 -16.97 12.87 -2.77
N ASP A 96 -17.48 14.05 -3.15
CA ASP A 96 -17.09 15.32 -2.53
C ASP A 96 -17.44 15.38 -1.03
N GLU A 97 -18.59 14.82 -0.65
CA GLU A 97 -18.99 14.71 0.76
C GLU A 97 -18.02 13.80 1.55
N ILE A 98 -17.64 12.65 0.98
CA ILE A 98 -16.66 11.74 1.58
C ILE A 98 -15.30 12.43 1.75
N ILE A 99 -14.81 13.12 0.72
CA ILE A 99 -13.54 13.87 0.77
C ILE A 99 -13.59 14.94 1.86
N THR A 100 -14.72 15.65 1.98
CA THR A 100 -14.90 16.67 3.01
C THR A 100 -14.83 16.07 4.41
N LYS A 101 -15.56 14.98 4.67
CA LYS A 101 -15.52 14.27 5.96
C LYS A 101 -14.13 13.72 6.28
N TYR A 102 -13.41 13.22 5.28
CA TYR A 102 -12.04 12.74 5.45
C TYR A 102 -11.09 13.89 5.88
N ARG A 103 -11.20 15.06 5.24
CA ARG A 103 -10.40 16.25 5.61
C ARG A 103 -10.75 16.78 7.01
N GLU A 104 -12.01 16.70 7.41
CA GLU A 104 -12.43 17.06 8.77
C GLU A 104 -11.85 16.11 9.81
N LEU A 105 -11.84 14.79 9.51
CA LEU A 105 -11.23 13.78 10.36
C LEU A 105 -9.72 14.01 10.48
N ASP A 106 -9.01 14.22 9.37
CA ASP A 106 -7.57 14.50 9.33
C ASP A 106 -7.19 15.68 10.24
N LYS A 107 -7.91 16.81 10.14
CA LYS A 107 -7.72 17.97 11.03
C LYS A 107 -7.95 17.64 12.50
N LYS A 108 -8.92 16.78 12.80
CA LYS A 108 -9.19 16.34 14.18
C LYS A 108 -8.05 15.48 14.70
N LEU A 109 -7.54 14.54 13.91
CA LEU A 109 -6.40 13.68 14.28
C LEU A 109 -5.13 14.52 14.51
N GLU A 110 -4.89 15.52 13.66
CA GLU A 110 -3.79 16.47 13.82
C GLU A 110 -3.93 17.29 15.10
N ALA A 111 -5.12 17.82 15.38
CA ALA A 111 -5.40 18.59 16.61
C ALA A 111 -5.25 17.76 17.89
N GLU A 112 -5.55 16.46 17.84
CA GLU A 112 -5.31 15.51 18.92
C GLU A 112 -3.84 15.07 19.04
N GLY A 113 -2.98 15.49 18.10
CA GLY A 113 -1.55 15.18 18.09
C GLY A 113 -1.24 13.73 17.73
N LEU A 114 -2.17 13.02 17.07
CA LEU A 114 -2.05 11.59 16.77
C LEU A 114 -1.00 11.27 15.69
N TYR A 115 -0.46 12.30 15.02
CA TYR A 115 0.68 12.17 14.10
C TYR A 115 2.03 12.21 14.81
N GLN A 116 2.08 12.47 16.13
CA GLN A 116 3.34 12.44 16.86
C GLN A 116 3.72 11.00 17.20
N CYS A 117 4.94 10.61 16.83
CA CYS A 117 5.45 9.26 17.07
C CYS A 117 5.69 9.01 18.58
N PRO A 118 5.05 7.99 19.20
CA PRO A 118 5.26 7.65 20.59
C PRO A 118 6.53 6.81 20.77
N TYR A 119 7.69 7.44 20.88
CA TYR A 119 8.98 6.75 21.03
C TYR A 119 9.06 5.79 22.23
N SER A 120 8.24 5.98 23.27
CA SER A 120 8.13 5.04 24.39
C SER A 120 7.64 3.66 23.95
N SER A 121 6.76 3.57 22.95
CA SER A 121 6.31 2.31 22.38
C SER A 121 7.48 1.55 21.73
N TYR A 122 8.33 2.26 20.98
CA TYR A 122 9.53 1.69 20.38
C TYR A 122 10.55 1.19 21.43
N ALA A 123 10.61 1.81 22.61
CA ALA A 123 11.44 1.29 23.70
C ALA A 123 10.95 -0.08 24.21
N ILE A 124 9.63 -0.29 24.24
CA ILE A 124 9.02 -1.59 24.58
C ILE A 124 9.36 -2.63 23.49
N ASP A 125 9.34 -2.22 22.22
CA ASP A 125 9.71 -3.09 21.10
C ASP A 125 11.20 -3.49 21.15
N VAL A 126 12.10 -2.54 21.41
CA VAL A 126 13.53 -2.83 21.62
C VAL A 126 13.74 -3.83 22.77
N LEU A 127 13.01 -3.68 23.88
CA LEU A 127 13.06 -4.64 24.98
C LEU A 127 12.57 -6.02 24.52
N ARG A 128 11.46 -6.09 23.79
CA ARG A 128 10.90 -7.34 23.25
C ARG A 128 11.90 -8.03 22.32
N TYR A 129 12.52 -7.29 21.40
CA TYR A 129 13.54 -7.78 20.47
C TYR A 129 14.75 -8.33 21.22
N THR A 130 15.23 -7.59 22.23
CA THR A 130 16.36 -8.01 23.06
C THR A 130 16.08 -9.32 23.79
N ILE A 131 14.87 -9.46 24.37
CA ILE A 131 14.46 -10.69 25.06
C ILE A 131 14.40 -11.86 24.08
N LEU A 132 13.72 -11.70 22.94
CA LEU A 132 13.58 -12.77 21.95
C LEU A 132 14.94 -13.22 21.40
N PHE A 133 15.82 -12.27 21.07
CA PHE A 133 17.16 -12.58 20.58
C PHE A 133 18.03 -13.27 21.64
N THR A 134 17.94 -12.84 22.90
CA THR A 134 18.66 -13.48 24.01
C THR A 134 18.18 -14.92 24.24
N LEU A 135 16.86 -15.17 24.14
CA LEU A 135 16.30 -16.51 24.23
C LEU A 135 16.75 -17.39 23.07
N PHE A 136 16.68 -16.88 21.83
CA PHE A 136 17.23 -17.54 20.65
C PHE A 136 18.67 -17.99 20.89
N TRP A 137 19.54 -17.07 21.33
CA TRP A 137 20.96 -17.32 21.56
C TRP A 137 21.19 -18.35 22.67
N LYS A 138 20.47 -18.23 23.79
CA LYS A 138 20.55 -19.17 24.91
C LYS A 138 20.16 -20.59 24.52
N PHE A 139 19.04 -20.75 23.80
CA PHE A 139 18.60 -22.07 23.34
C PHE A 139 19.52 -22.63 22.25
N LEU A 140 20.09 -21.78 21.38
CA LEU A 140 21.09 -22.19 20.40
C LEU A 140 22.33 -22.78 21.08
N HIS A 141 22.87 -22.06 22.05
CA HIS A 141 24.06 -22.48 22.82
C HIS A 141 23.82 -23.82 23.55
N ASN A 142 22.61 -24.02 24.07
CA ASN A 142 22.23 -25.26 24.75
C ASN A 142 21.81 -26.40 23.78
N SER A 143 22.03 -26.25 22.48
CA SER A 143 21.67 -27.23 21.43
C SER A 143 20.17 -27.56 21.35
N HIS A 144 19.29 -26.68 21.83
CA HIS A 144 17.84 -26.80 21.70
C HIS A 144 17.36 -26.10 20.41
N TYR A 145 17.67 -26.69 19.26
CA TYR A 145 17.48 -26.06 17.95
C TYR A 145 16.03 -25.65 17.64
N ALA A 146 15.04 -26.46 18.01
CA ALA A 146 13.63 -26.14 17.75
C ALA A 146 13.17 -24.88 18.49
N LEU A 147 13.48 -24.76 19.78
CA LEU A 147 13.15 -23.58 20.58
C LEU A 147 13.95 -22.36 20.12
N SER A 148 15.22 -22.56 19.77
CA SER A 148 16.05 -21.50 19.20
C SER A 148 15.43 -20.92 17.93
N GLY A 149 15.04 -21.79 16.99
CA GLY A 149 14.36 -21.40 15.76
C GLY A 149 13.03 -20.69 15.99
N LEU A 150 12.23 -21.14 16.98
CA LEU A 150 10.98 -20.47 17.36
C LEU A 150 11.22 -19.02 17.79
N PHE A 151 12.15 -18.79 18.72
CA PHE A 151 12.43 -17.43 19.21
C PHE A 151 13.05 -16.54 18.14
N LEU A 152 13.87 -17.10 17.25
CA LEU A 152 14.42 -16.36 16.12
C LEU A 152 13.33 -15.99 15.10
N GLY A 153 12.41 -16.90 14.81
CA GLY A 153 11.25 -16.63 13.96
C GLY A 153 10.35 -15.54 14.53
N LEU A 154 10.05 -15.59 15.84
CA LEU A 154 9.31 -14.54 16.53
C LEU A 154 10.06 -13.21 16.53
N PHE A 155 11.38 -13.22 16.70
CA PHE A 155 12.20 -12.02 16.62
C PHE A 155 12.06 -11.35 15.25
N TRP A 156 12.27 -12.08 14.16
CA TRP A 156 12.14 -11.53 12.80
C TRP A 156 10.71 -11.10 12.46
N HIS A 157 9.71 -11.89 12.86
CA HIS A 157 8.30 -11.52 12.68
C HIS A 157 7.99 -10.18 13.32
N GLN A 158 8.44 -9.95 14.56
CA GLN A 158 8.18 -8.68 15.23
C GLN A 158 9.04 -7.52 14.68
N LEU A 159 10.24 -7.82 14.18
CA LEU A 159 11.16 -6.83 13.63
C LEU A 159 10.68 -6.25 12.29
N VAL A 160 9.92 -7.02 11.51
CA VAL A 160 9.38 -6.58 10.21
C VAL A 160 8.44 -5.37 10.36
N PHE A 161 7.72 -5.27 11.48
CA PHE A 161 6.84 -4.11 11.75
C PHE A 161 7.64 -2.81 11.91
N THR A 162 8.83 -2.85 12.53
CA THR A 162 9.70 -1.67 12.58
C THR A 162 10.17 -1.24 11.18
N ALA A 163 10.52 -2.21 10.33
CA ALA A 163 10.90 -1.91 8.95
C ALA A 163 9.73 -1.34 8.14
N HIS A 164 8.52 -1.86 8.36
CA HIS A 164 7.28 -1.34 7.76
C HIS A 164 7.05 0.12 8.16
N ASP A 165 7.10 0.43 9.46
CA ASP A 165 6.84 1.79 9.96
C ASP A 165 7.89 2.78 9.47
N ALA A 166 9.16 2.35 9.41
CA ALA A 166 10.24 3.11 8.80
C ALA A 166 10.01 3.33 7.28
N GLY A 167 9.51 2.32 6.57
CA GLY A 167 9.15 2.44 5.15
C GLY A 167 8.08 3.48 4.86
N HIS A 168 7.18 3.72 5.82
CA HIS A 168 6.08 4.69 5.77
C HIS A 168 6.36 6.02 6.45
N MET A 169 7.61 6.29 6.85
CA MET A 169 7.98 7.53 7.53
C MET A 169 7.37 7.72 8.92
N GLY A 170 6.88 6.65 9.54
CA GLY A 170 6.17 6.72 10.82
C GLY A 170 7.07 6.86 12.05
N MET A 171 8.40 6.73 11.89
CA MET A 171 9.33 6.76 13.01
C MET A 171 9.81 8.18 13.32
N THR A 172 10.55 8.79 12.39
CA THR A 172 11.16 10.12 12.59
C THR A 172 10.57 11.19 11.69
N HIS A 173 9.73 10.81 10.72
CA HIS A 173 9.21 11.67 9.67
C HIS A 173 10.29 12.25 8.73
N SER A 174 11.54 11.80 8.85
CA SER A 174 12.68 12.25 8.02
C SER A 174 13.07 11.18 7.01
N PHE A 175 12.79 11.43 5.73
CA PHE A 175 12.88 10.44 4.65
C PHE A 175 14.17 9.63 4.67
N GLN A 176 15.30 10.31 4.84
CA GLN A 176 16.62 9.72 4.82
C GLN A 176 16.87 8.85 6.05
N ILE A 177 16.44 9.30 7.23
CA ILE A 177 16.68 8.57 8.49
C ILE A 177 15.86 7.29 8.49
N ASP A 178 14.56 7.36 8.23
CA ASP A 178 13.70 6.19 8.28
C ASP A 178 14.01 5.21 7.13
N THR A 179 14.35 5.72 5.94
CA THR A 179 14.82 4.85 4.85
C THR A 179 16.10 4.10 5.24
N CYS A 180 17.07 4.75 5.87
CA CYS A 180 18.29 4.09 6.34
C CYS A 180 18.00 3.04 7.44
N ILE A 181 17.13 3.35 8.40
CA ILE A 181 16.69 2.40 9.43
C ILE A 181 16.02 1.19 8.79
N GLY A 182 15.06 1.43 7.89
CA GLY A 182 14.33 0.38 7.19
C GLY A 182 15.25 -0.50 6.34
N ILE A 183 16.22 0.08 5.61
CA ILE A 183 17.19 -0.68 4.80
C ILE A 183 18.08 -1.53 5.71
N PHE A 184 18.55 -0.99 6.83
CA PHE A 184 19.36 -1.77 7.75
C PHE A 184 18.58 -2.97 8.31
N ILE A 185 17.31 -2.77 8.67
CA ILE A 185 16.49 -3.83 9.23
C ILE A 185 16.06 -4.84 8.14
N ALA A 186 15.42 -4.38 7.07
CA ALA A 186 14.87 -5.25 6.04
C ALA A 186 15.97 -5.91 5.21
N ASP A 187 16.92 -5.13 4.69
CA ASP A 187 17.90 -5.63 3.74
C ASP A 187 19.02 -6.40 4.45
N PHE A 188 19.65 -5.81 5.48
CA PHE A 188 20.81 -6.42 6.15
C PHE A 188 20.42 -7.51 7.15
N LEU A 189 19.38 -7.29 7.98
CA LEU A 189 18.96 -8.30 8.97
C LEU A 189 17.90 -9.28 8.43
N GLY A 190 17.01 -8.82 7.56
CA GLY A 190 15.89 -9.60 7.03
C GLY A 190 16.13 -10.25 5.66
N GLY A 191 17.13 -9.78 4.90
CA GLY A 191 17.38 -10.25 3.54
C GLY A 191 16.33 -9.85 2.51
N LEU A 192 15.49 -8.84 2.81
CA LEU A 192 14.42 -8.33 1.94
C LEU A 192 14.69 -6.88 1.57
N SER A 193 14.62 -6.52 0.30
CA SER A 193 14.82 -5.12 -0.11
C SER A 193 13.64 -4.23 0.30
N LEU A 194 13.90 -3.26 1.17
CA LEU A 194 12.91 -2.23 1.55
C LEU A 194 12.41 -1.46 0.33
N GLY A 195 13.29 -1.16 -0.62
CA GLY A 195 12.94 -0.41 -1.82
C GLY A 195 11.99 -1.18 -2.76
N TRP A 196 12.22 -2.49 -2.93
CA TRP A 196 11.30 -3.34 -3.67
C TRP A 196 9.95 -3.45 -2.94
N TRP A 197 9.98 -3.76 -1.64
CA TRP A 197 8.78 -3.88 -0.83
C TRP A 197 7.95 -2.61 -0.86
N LYS A 198 8.56 -1.45 -0.63
CA LYS A 198 7.86 -0.14 -0.66
C LYS A 198 7.24 0.15 -2.03
N ARG A 199 7.89 -0.24 -3.13
CA ARG A 199 7.32 -0.06 -4.47
C ARG A 199 6.04 -0.88 -4.66
N ASN A 200 6.06 -2.16 -4.29
CA ASN A 200 4.89 -3.03 -4.39
C ASN A 200 3.76 -2.54 -3.46
N HIS A 201 4.12 -2.31 -2.20
CA HIS A 201 3.19 -1.93 -1.16
C HIS A 201 2.52 -0.58 -1.40
N ASN A 202 3.23 0.38 -1.99
CA ASN A 202 2.61 1.65 -2.40
C ASN A 202 1.53 1.44 -3.48
N VAL A 203 1.72 0.50 -4.41
CA VAL A 203 0.68 0.16 -5.39
C VAL A 203 -0.49 -0.53 -4.69
N HIS A 204 -0.22 -1.46 -3.77
CA HIS A 204 -1.26 -2.07 -2.94
C HIS A 204 -2.13 -1.02 -2.23
N HIS A 205 -1.57 0.05 -1.65
CA HIS A 205 -2.36 1.12 -1.03
C HIS A 205 -3.20 1.96 -2.00
N ILE A 206 -2.85 1.99 -3.29
CA ILE A 206 -3.61 2.74 -4.30
C ILE A 206 -4.74 1.89 -4.88
N VAL A 207 -4.50 0.60 -5.12
CA VAL A 207 -5.42 -0.33 -5.78
C VAL A 207 -5.66 -1.59 -4.94
N THR A 208 -5.88 -1.41 -3.64
CA THR A 208 -5.99 -2.49 -2.65
C THR A 208 -7.03 -3.53 -3.05
N ASN A 209 -6.67 -4.81 -2.95
CA ASN A 209 -7.53 -5.96 -3.24
C ASN A 209 -8.06 -5.98 -4.69
N SER A 210 -7.38 -5.31 -5.64
CA SER A 210 -7.70 -5.39 -7.06
C SER A 210 -6.92 -6.55 -7.70
N PRO A 211 -7.57 -7.66 -8.12
CA PRO A 211 -6.86 -8.84 -8.59
C PRO A 211 -5.95 -8.61 -9.82
N GLU A 212 -6.22 -7.57 -10.61
CA GLU A 212 -5.45 -7.21 -11.81
C GLU A 212 -4.29 -6.25 -11.55
N HIS A 213 -4.35 -5.52 -10.43
CA HIS A 213 -3.54 -4.31 -10.25
C HIS A 213 -2.73 -4.34 -8.95
N ASP A 214 -3.14 -5.16 -7.98
CA ASP A 214 -2.54 -5.24 -6.66
C ASP A 214 -1.48 -6.36 -6.58
N PRO A 215 -0.17 -6.03 -6.60
CA PRO A 215 0.88 -7.04 -6.60
C PRO A 215 0.93 -7.85 -5.31
N ASP A 216 0.35 -7.36 -4.20
CA ASP A 216 0.41 -8.01 -2.89
C ASP A 216 -0.56 -9.20 -2.80
N ILE A 217 -1.45 -9.41 -3.79
CA ILE A 217 -2.38 -10.54 -3.83
C ILE A 217 -2.23 -11.45 -5.06
N GLU A 218 -1.28 -11.13 -5.94
CA GLU A 218 -1.03 -11.83 -7.21
C GLU A 218 -0.12 -13.05 -7.03
N HIS A 219 -0.59 -14.02 -6.24
CA HIS A 219 0.21 -15.16 -5.79
C HIS A 219 0.21 -16.37 -6.71
N MET A 220 -0.30 -16.25 -7.94
CA MET A 220 -0.36 -17.35 -8.89
C MET A 220 1.07 -17.84 -9.24
N PRO A 221 1.32 -19.16 -9.19
CA PRO A 221 0.35 -20.27 -9.16
C PRO A 221 -0.03 -20.80 -7.77
N PHE A 222 0.48 -20.23 -6.67
CA PHE A 222 0.36 -20.85 -5.34
C PHE A 222 -1.00 -20.65 -4.67
N PHE A 223 -1.53 -19.42 -4.72
CA PHE A 223 -2.79 -19.07 -4.08
C PHE A 223 -3.71 -18.33 -5.06
N ALA A 224 -4.98 -18.72 -5.08
CA ALA A 224 -6.05 -18.01 -5.76
C ALA A 224 -7.01 -17.46 -4.69
N ILE A 225 -6.86 -16.18 -4.36
CA ILE A 225 -7.64 -15.55 -3.27
C ILE A 225 -8.99 -14.98 -3.72
N SER A 226 -9.25 -15.03 -5.02
CA SER A 226 -10.49 -14.56 -5.66
C SER A 226 -10.87 -15.52 -6.77
N HIS A 227 -12.16 -15.69 -7.01
CA HIS A 227 -12.68 -16.48 -8.12
C HIS A 227 -12.24 -15.96 -9.50
N ARG A 228 -11.81 -14.69 -9.58
CA ARG A 228 -11.28 -14.07 -10.81
C ARG A 228 -9.98 -14.70 -11.31
N PHE A 229 -9.20 -15.35 -10.43
CA PHE A 229 -7.98 -16.05 -10.85
C PHE A 229 -8.27 -17.36 -11.62
N PHE A 230 -9.49 -17.93 -11.51
CA PHE A 230 -9.83 -19.18 -12.18
C PHE A 230 -10.08 -19.04 -13.68
N SER A 231 -10.31 -17.83 -14.18
CA SER A 231 -10.46 -17.56 -15.62
C SER A 231 -9.14 -17.22 -16.32
N SER A 232 -8.00 -17.35 -15.63
CA SER A 232 -6.74 -16.65 -15.97
C SER A 232 -6.92 -15.13 -15.95
N LEU A 233 -5.89 -14.41 -15.52
CA LEU A 233 -5.99 -12.97 -15.31
C LEU A 233 -4.72 -12.24 -15.72
N TYR A 234 -4.85 -11.06 -16.31
CA TYR A 234 -3.71 -10.22 -16.64
C TYR A 234 -3.33 -9.32 -15.45
N SER A 235 -2.08 -9.40 -15.00
CA SER A 235 -1.50 -8.47 -14.03
C SER A 235 -0.98 -7.25 -14.78
N SER A 236 -1.55 -6.08 -14.52
CA SER A 236 -1.03 -4.81 -15.04
C SER A 236 0.27 -4.39 -14.34
N TYR A 237 0.50 -4.87 -13.12
CA TYR A 237 1.69 -4.52 -12.36
C TYR A 237 2.93 -5.26 -12.88
N TYR A 238 2.82 -6.59 -13.07
CA TYR A 238 3.92 -7.42 -13.57
C TYR A 238 3.96 -7.54 -15.09
N ASP A 239 2.98 -6.95 -15.79
CA ASP A 239 2.85 -7.01 -17.25
C ASP A 239 2.84 -8.47 -17.76
N ARG A 240 2.09 -9.34 -17.07
CA ARG A 240 2.06 -10.78 -17.36
C ARG A 240 0.67 -11.38 -17.16
N GLU A 241 0.39 -12.43 -17.93
CA GLU A 241 -0.78 -13.27 -17.71
C GLU A 241 -0.53 -14.29 -16.58
N MET A 242 -1.33 -14.20 -15.52
CA MET A 242 -1.45 -15.20 -14.46
C MET A 242 -2.40 -16.30 -14.92
N LYS A 243 -1.82 -17.29 -15.61
CA LYS A 243 -2.57 -18.42 -16.16
C LYS A 243 -3.09 -19.32 -15.05
N PHE A 244 -4.32 -19.79 -15.20
CA PHE A 244 -4.87 -20.88 -14.38
C PHE A 244 -4.57 -22.23 -15.03
N ASP A 245 -3.32 -22.67 -14.90
CA ASP A 245 -2.84 -23.92 -15.50
C ASP A 245 -2.87 -25.11 -14.52
N ALA A 246 -2.35 -26.26 -14.95
CA ALA A 246 -2.32 -27.47 -14.11
C ALA A 246 -1.50 -27.28 -12.81
N ALA A 247 -0.46 -26.44 -12.84
CA ALA A 247 0.31 -26.13 -11.64
C ALA A 247 -0.51 -25.26 -10.69
N SER A 248 -1.20 -24.25 -11.23
CA SER A 248 -2.15 -23.45 -10.46
C SER A 248 -3.23 -24.29 -9.82
N GLN A 249 -3.88 -25.19 -10.57
CA GLN A 249 -4.90 -26.10 -10.04
C GLN A 249 -4.37 -26.99 -8.92
N PHE A 250 -3.15 -27.51 -9.08
CA PHE A 250 -2.50 -28.34 -8.06
C PHE A 250 -2.24 -27.55 -6.77
N PHE A 251 -1.59 -26.39 -6.86
CA PHE A 251 -1.23 -25.61 -5.66
C PHE A 251 -2.44 -24.91 -5.02
N SER A 252 -3.37 -24.36 -5.82
CA SER A 252 -4.58 -23.73 -5.28
C SER A 252 -5.52 -24.77 -4.66
N GLY A 253 -5.58 -25.99 -5.19
CA GLY A 253 -6.37 -27.09 -4.64
C GLY A 253 -5.84 -27.61 -3.30
N ILE A 254 -4.53 -27.55 -3.06
CA ILE A 254 -3.93 -27.85 -1.74
C ILE A 254 -4.24 -26.73 -0.73
N SER A 255 -4.18 -25.49 -1.22
CA SER A 255 -4.36 -24.28 -0.40
C SER A 255 -5.79 -24.12 0.13
N SER A 256 -6.81 -24.43 -0.66
CA SER A 256 -8.21 -24.39 -0.23
C SER A 256 -8.51 -25.38 0.92
N ALA A 257 -7.81 -26.51 1.00
CA ALA A 257 -7.97 -27.46 2.11
C ALA A 257 -7.35 -26.97 3.44
N SER A 258 -6.42 -26.01 3.41
CA SER A 258 -5.64 -25.58 4.57
C SER A 258 -5.91 -24.14 5.04
N ILE A 259 -6.36 -23.25 4.15
CA ILE A 259 -6.50 -21.80 4.40
C ILE A 259 -7.94 -21.39 4.74
N ILE A 260 -8.94 -22.09 4.17
CA ILE A 260 -10.37 -21.80 4.38
C ILE A 260 -10.77 -21.78 5.86
N PRO A 261 -10.28 -22.67 6.76
CA PRO A 261 -10.66 -22.61 8.17
C PRO A 261 -10.10 -21.39 8.93
N PHE A 262 -9.05 -20.74 8.42
CA PHE A 262 -8.34 -19.66 9.13
C PHE A 262 -8.80 -18.26 8.73
N PHE A 263 -9.20 -18.06 7.47
CA PHE A 263 -9.71 -16.77 6.98
C PHE A 263 -11.25 -16.63 7.03
N CYS A 264 -12.01 -17.73 7.17
CA CYS A 264 -13.48 -17.70 7.24
C CYS A 264 -14.08 -17.50 8.65
N SER A 265 -13.30 -17.10 9.67
CA SER A 265 -13.82 -17.03 11.05
C SER A 265 -14.65 -15.79 11.36
N GLU A 266 -14.67 -14.78 10.50
CA GLU A 266 -15.54 -13.61 10.65
C GLU A 266 -16.29 -13.40 9.33
N ASP A 267 -17.61 -13.20 9.42
CA ASP A 267 -18.65 -13.22 8.36
C ASP A 267 -18.48 -12.20 7.21
N SER A 268 -17.26 -11.73 6.92
CA SER A 268 -16.96 -10.74 5.89
C SER A 268 -16.05 -11.25 4.77
N ILE A 269 -15.39 -12.41 4.93
CA ILE A 269 -14.48 -12.95 3.90
C ILE A 269 -15.08 -14.14 3.15
N CYS A 270 -16.06 -14.85 3.72
CA CYS A 270 -16.58 -16.11 3.15
C CYS A 270 -18.00 -16.06 2.60
N THR A 271 -18.39 -14.88 2.12
CA THR A 271 -19.47 -14.71 1.14
C THR A 271 -18.88 -14.18 -0.18
N TYR A 272 -18.00 -14.97 -0.80
CA TYR A 272 -17.62 -14.85 -2.21
C TYR A 272 -17.43 -16.23 -2.83
#